data_AF-A0A810C487-F1
#
_entry.id   AF-A0A810C487-F1
#
_cell.length_a   1.000
_cell.length_b   1.000
_cell.length_c   1.000
_cell.angle_alpha   90.00
_cell.angle_beta   90.00
_cell.angle_gamma   90.00
#
_symmetry.space_group_name_H-M   'P 1'
#
loop_
_entity.id
_entity.type
_entity.pdbx_description
1 polymer ?
#
loop_
_entity_poly.entity_id
_entity_poly.type
_entity_poly.pdbx_seq_one_letter_code
_entity_poly.pdbx_strand_id
1 'polypeptide(L)'
;MKPGLFSASLIGLLAVLTGPDRLPIGEQSVMVSKANADDSGKESAKESAKAGRASSMPMARDPSAAVAEEYEAARRTGTREAFELFIARHGDDPLADQARAELKRLPR
;
A
#
# COMPACT_ATOMS: atom_id res chain seq x y z
N MET A 1 20.07 11.17 39.68
CA MET A 1 19.28 12.12 38.87
C MET A 1 19.74 11.98 37.42
N LYS A 2 18.83 11.68 36.49
CA LYS A 2 19.10 11.51 35.05
C LYS A 2 18.05 12.34 34.29
N PRO A 3 18.41 13.33 33.48
CA PRO A 3 17.42 14.05 32.66
C PRO A 3 17.10 13.24 31.41
N GLY A 4 15.81 12.98 31.18
CA GLY A 4 15.29 12.49 29.91
C GLY A 4 15.19 13.65 28.91
N LEU A 5 15.65 13.45 27.69
CA LEU A 5 15.37 14.34 26.58
C LEU A 5 14.04 13.93 25.93
N PHE A 6 13.04 14.80 26.04
CA PHE A 6 11.87 14.80 25.17
C PHE A 6 12.12 15.69 23.95
N SER A 7 11.32 15.45 22.91
CA SER A 7 10.94 16.37 21.84
C SER A 7 11.80 16.36 20.56
N ALA A 8 11.20 15.84 19.48
CA ALA A 8 11.22 16.51 18.18
C ALA A 8 10.05 16.00 17.33
N SER A 9 8.99 16.80 17.28
CA SER A 9 7.90 16.77 16.31
C SER A 9 8.44 16.79 14.86
N LEU A 10 7.91 15.94 13.99
CA LEU A 10 8.08 16.08 12.54
C LEU A 10 6.74 15.91 11.81
N ILE A 11 6.00 17.01 11.75
CA ILE A 11 5.33 17.59 10.58
C ILE A 11 4.80 16.58 9.55
N GLY A 12 3.49 16.28 9.63
CA GLY A 12 2.73 15.69 8.54
C GLY A 12 2.38 16.73 7.49
N LEU A 13 2.78 16.51 6.23
CA LEU A 13 2.33 17.31 5.09
C LEU A 13 1.17 16.59 4.39
N LEU A 14 -0.02 17.17 4.53
CA LEU A 14 -1.25 16.77 3.85
C LEU A 14 -1.23 17.35 2.43
N ALA A 15 -1.02 16.52 1.40
CA ALA A 15 -1.16 16.94 0.02
C ALA A 15 -2.59 16.65 -0.48
N VAL A 16 -3.29 17.75 -0.73
CA VAL A 16 -4.66 17.88 -1.22
C VAL A 16 -4.85 17.23 -2.61
N LEU A 17 -5.95 16.48 -2.72
CA LEU A 17 -6.52 15.95 -3.95
C LEU A 17 -7.20 17.10 -4.74
N THR A 18 -6.69 17.45 -5.92
CA THR A 18 -7.37 18.32 -6.89
C THR A 18 -7.52 17.59 -8.22
N GLY A 19 -8.71 17.70 -8.79
CA GLY A 19 -9.30 16.82 -9.79
C GLY A 19 -8.85 17.00 -11.25
N PRO A 20 -9.56 16.34 -12.18
CA PRO A 20 -9.13 16.08 -13.55
C PRO A 20 -9.62 17.14 -14.53
N ASP A 21 -8.75 17.66 -15.39
CA ASP A 21 -9.20 18.37 -16.59
C ASP A 21 -8.23 18.19 -17.77
N ARG A 22 -8.76 17.51 -18.78
CA ARG A 22 -8.74 17.85 -20.22
C ARG A 22 -7.40 17.96 -20.97
N LEU A 23 -7.26 17.01 -21.89
CA LEU A 23 -6.43 17.03 -23.11
C LEU A 23 -6.52 18.36 -23.88
N PRO A 24 -5.43 18.80 -24.51
CA PRO A 24 -5.51 19.39 -25.84
C PRO A 24 -4.95 18.44 -26.89
N ILE A 25 -5.86 18.06 -27.78
CA ILE A 25 -5.62 17.56 -29.12
C ILE A 25 -4.77 18.58 -29.88
N GLY A 26 -3.73 18.08 -30.54
CA GLY A 26 -3.13 18.77 -31.66
C GLY A 26 -1.62 18.83 -31.59
N GLU A 27 -0.95 17.86 -32.18
CA GLU A 27 0.20 18.12 -33.05
C GLU A 27 0.15 17.13 -34.20
N GLN A 28 -0.21 17.66 -35.37
CA GLN A 28 -0.21 16.93 -36.62
C GLN A 28 1.24 16.69 -37.05
N SER A 29 1.66 15.42 -37.10
CA SER A 29 2.94 15.08 -37.72
C SER A 29 2.77 15.11 -39.24
N VAL A 30 3.11 16.24 -39.84
CA VAL A 30 3.27 16.44 -41.28
C VAL A 30 4.57 15.78 -41.75
N MET A 31 4.53 15.24 -42.97
CA MET A 31 5.64 14.76 -43.82
C MET A 31 6.20 13.34 -43.59
N VAL A 32 5.59 12.41 -44.31
CA VAL A 32 6.19 11.59 -45.38
C VAL A 32 7.71 11.38 -45.30
N SER A 33 8.10 10.15 -44.98
CA SER A 33 9.31 9.55 -45.54
C SER A 33 8.98 8.21 -46.18
N LYS A 34 9.59 8.03 -47.35
CA LYS A 34 9.23 7.16 -48.45
C LYS A 34 10.18 5.96 -48.48
N ALA A 35 9.64 4.74 -48.54
CA ALA A 35 10.12 3.59 -49.31
C ALA A 35 9.21 2.38 -49.02
N ASN A 36 8.68 1.75 -50.07
CA ASN A 36 7.89 0.52 -50.00
C ASN A 36 8.72 -0.67 -50.53
N ALA A 37 8.45 -1.84 -49.94
CA ALA A 37 8.88 -3.21 -50.28
C ALA A 37 10.39 -3.51 -50.11
N ASP A 38 10.84 -4.62 -49.55
CA ASP A 38 10.26 -5.97 -49.54
C ASP A 38 10.81 -6.85 -48.39
N ASP A 39 10.03 -7.90 -48.12
CA ASP A 39 10.30 -9.22 -47.55
C ASP A 39 10.83 -9.50 -46.12
N SER A 40 9.96 -10.24 -45.42
CA SER A 40 10.11 -11.34 -44.45
C SER A 40 11.14 -11.32 -43.32
N GLY A 41 10.63 -11.49 -42.10
CA GLY A 41 11.42 -11.89 -40.93
C GLY A 41 10.71 -11.67 -39.59
N LYS A 42 9.74 -12.53 -39.31
CA LYS A 42 8.97 -12.61 -38.05
C LYS A 42 9.87 -12.57 -36.82
N GLU A 43 9.58 -11.71 -35.85
CA GLU A 43 9.08 -12.14 -34.54
C GLU A 43 8.66 -11.00 -33.61
N SER A 44 7.46 -11.17 -33.06
CA SER A 44 6.87 -10.49 -31.90
C SER A 44 6.70 -8.97 -31.95
N ALA A 45 5.59 -8.58 -32.58
CA ALA A 45 4.57 -7.71 -31.99
C ALA A 45 5.06 -6.65 -30.97
N LYS A 46 5.16 -5.42 -31.46
CA LYS A 46 4.63 -4.28 -30.70
C LYS A 46 3.13 -4.50 -30.48
N GLU A 47 2.72 -4.71 -29.23
CA GLU A 47 1.36 -4.41 -28.78
C GLU A 47 1.47 -4.06 -27.28
N SER A 48 1.63 -2.79 -26.91
CA SER A 48 0.50 -1.87 -26.74
C SER A 48 -0.76 -2.56 -26.20
N ALA A 49 -0.61 -3.29 -25.11
CA ALA A 49 -1.72 -3.70 -24.28
C ALA A 49 -1.48 -3.22 -22.85
N LYS A 50 -1.90 -1.97 -22.61
CA LYS A 50 -2.65 -1.65 -21.39
C LYS A 50 -3.87 -2.57 -21.39
N ALA A 51 -3.70 -3.82 -20.99
CA ALA A 51 -4.76 -4.79 -20.83
C ALA A 51 -4.53 -5.51 -19.52
N GLY A 52 -5.37 -5.16 -18.54
CA GLY A 52 -5.40 -5.81 -17.25
C GLY A 52 -4.21 -5.47 -16.36
N ARG A 53 -4.24 -4.30 -15.73
CA ARG A 53 -3.89 -4.26 -14.31
C ARG A 53 -4.91 -5.16 -13.61
N ALA A 54 -4.75 -6.48 -13.74
CA ALA A 54 -5.32 -7.40 -12.78
C ALA A 54 -4.85 -6.81 -11.47
N SER A 55 -5.80 -6.36 -10.64
CA SER A 55 -5.47 -5.95 -9.29
C SER A 55 -4.55 -7.06 -8.79
N SER A 56 -3.29 -6.72 -8.52
CA SER A 56 -2.33 -7.65 -7.92
C SER A 56 -2.81 -7.84 -6.48
N MET A 57 -4.01 -8.39 -6.35
CA MET A 57 -4.63 -8.70 -5.10
C MET A 57 -3.69 -9.74 -4.51
N PRO A 58 -3.12 -9.45 -3.33
CA PRO A 58 -2.34 -10.46 -2.65
C PRO A 58 -3.21 -11.72 -2.59
N MET A 59 -2.63 -12.87 -2.93
CA MET A 59 -3.32 -14.15 -2.76
C MET A 59 -3.96 -14.17 -1.38
N ALA A 60 -5.21 -14.62 -1.30
CA ALA A 60 -5.91 -14.73 -0.02
C ALA A 60 -5.03 -15.55 0.92
N ARG A 61 -4.40 -14.87 1.89
CA ARG A 61 -3.57 -15.53 2.89
C ARG A 61 -4.48 -16.33 3.81
N ASP A 62 -3.91 -17.34 4.44
CA ASP A 62 -4.61 -18.05 5.52
C ASP A 62 -5.13 -17.02 6.54
N PRO A 63 -6.42 -17.06 6.91
CA PRO A 63 -7.02 -16.05 7.77
C PRO A 63 -6.32 -16.00 9.13
N SER A 64 -5.94 -17.15 9.68
CA SER A 64 -5.22 -17.25 10.96
C SER A 64 -3.83 -16.61 10.85
N ALA A 65 -3.14 -16.84 9.74
CA ALA A 65 -1.84 -16.18 9.49
C ALA A 65 -1.97 -14.66 9.37
N ALA A 66 -3.04 -14.16 8.74
CA ALA A 66 -3.30 -12.73 8.65
C ALA A 66 -3.54 -12.09 10.03
N VAL A 67 -4.32 -12.74 10.89
CA VAL A 67 -4.56 -12.26 12.27
C VAL A 67 -3.26 -12.27 13.08
N ALA A 68 -2.44 -13.32 12.96
CA ALA A 68 -1.15 -13.39 13.63
C ALA A 68 -0.20 -12.26 13.17
N GLU A 69 -0.19 -11.93 11.88
CA GLU A 69 0.60 -10.81 11.34
C GLU A 69 0.13 -9.45 11.89
N GLU A 70 -1.19 -9.22 11.97
CA GLU A 70 -1.74 -8.01 12.58
C GLU A 70 -1.41 -7.90 14.07
N TYR A 71 -1.45 -9.00 14.81
CA TYR A 71 -1.06 -9.02 16.22
C TYR A 71 0.42 -8.66 16.39
N GLU A 72 1.30 -9.25 15.58
CA GLU A 72 2.72 -8.94 15.60
C GLU A 72 2.99 -7.48 15.18
N ALA A 73 2.21 -6.92 14.25
CA ALA A 73 2.26 -5.49 13.94
C ALA A 73 1.88 -4.64 15.16
N ALA A 74 0.79 -4.99 15.87
CA ALA A 74 0.41 -4.29 17.10
C ALA A 74 1.49 -4.38 18.19
N ARG A 75 2.12 -5.55 18.36
CA ARG A 75 3.26 -5.74 19.29
C ARG A 75 4.47 -4.90 18.91
N ARG A 76 4.80 -4.81 17.62
CA ARG A 76 5.92 -3.98 17.13
C ARG A 76 5.66 -2.50 17.38
N THR A 77 4.42 -2.04 17.22
CA THR A 77 4.03 -0.67 17.55
C THR A 77 4.06 -0.44 19.07
N GLY A 78 3.56 -1.39 19.85
CA GLY A 78 3.67 -1.40 21.31
C GLY A 78 2.91 -0.27 22.01
N THR A 79 1.91 0.32 21.37
CA THR A 79 1.08 1.38 21.97
C THR A 79 -0.29 0.84 22.39
N ARG A 80 -0.98 1.59 23.27
CA ARG A 80 -2.31 1.23 23.77
C ARG A 80 -3.31 1.12 22.60
N GLU A 81 -3.27 2.09 21.71
CA GLU A 81 -4.17 2.22 20.57
C GLU A 81 -4.00 1.07 19.58
N ALA A 82 -2.75 0.59 19.38
CA ALA A 82 -2.47 -0.52 18.47
C ALA A 82 -3.10 -1.83 18.98
N PHE A 83 -2.97 -2.12 20.28
CA PHE A 83 -3.61 -3.28 20.88
C PHE A 83 -5.13 -3.16 20.94
N GLU A 84 -5.67 -1.98 21.25
CA GLU A 84 -7.12 -1.73 21.23
C GLU A 84 -7.72 -1.93 19.84
N LEU A 85 -7.04 -1.44 18.79
CA LEU A 85 -7.46 -1.60 17.42
C LEU A 85 -7.46 -3.07 16.99
N PHE A 86 -6.44 -3.84 17.40
CA PHE A 86 -6.39 -5.28 17.17
C PHE A 86 -7.57 -5.98 17.84
N ILE A 87 -7.84 -5.69 19.12
CA ILE A 87 -8.95 -6.27 19.88
C ILE A 87 -10.30 -5.89 19.26
N ALA A 88 -10.45 -4.66 18.76
CA ALA A 88 -11.69 -4.21 18.12
C ALA A 88 -12.00 -4.97 16.82
N ARG A 89 -10.97 -5.49 16.12
CA ARG A 89 -11.13 -6.26 14.88
C ARG A 89 -11.24 -7.76 15.13
N HIS A 90 -10.44 -8.29 16.05
CA HIS A 90 -10.24 -9.74 16.25
C HIS A 90 -10.59 -10.17 17.67
N GLY A 91 -11.61 -9.55 18.29
CA GLY A 91 -11.91 -9.72 19.72
C GLY A 91 -12.26 -11.14 20.19
N ASP A 92 -12.68 -12.00 19.27
CA ASP A 92 -13.01 -13.41 19.49
C ASP A 92 -11.81 -14.35 19.21
N ASP A 93 -10.71 -13.83 18.68
CA ASP A 93 -9.51 -14.62 18.39
C ASP A 93 -8.70 -14.89 19.68
N PRO A 94 -8.10 -16.09 19.85
CA PRO A 94 -7.25 -16.39 21.01
C PRO A 94 -6.08 -15.40 21.22
N LEU A 95 -5.59 -14.72 20.18
CA LEU A 95 -4.57 -13.67 20.31
C LEU A 95 -5.11 -12.40 20.97
N ALA A 96 -6.42 -12.16 20.98
CA ALA A 96 -7.02 -11.00 21.64
C ALA A 96 -6.79 -11.03 23.16
N ASP A 97 -6.75 -12.21 23.78
CA ASP A 97 -6.42 -12.35 25.19
C ASP A 97 -4.98 -11.94 25.50
N GLN A 98 -4.05 -12.25 24.58
CA GLN A 98 -2.66 -11.80 24.70
C GLN A 98 -2.57 -10.29 24.51
N ALA A 99 -3.28 -9.71 23.52
CA ALA A 99 -3.34 -8.27 23.33
C ALA A 99 -3.90 -7.54 24.56
N ARG A 100 -4.95 -8.08 25.19
CA ARG A 100 -5.51 -7.56 26.46
C ARG A 100 -4.50 -7.62 27.60
N ALA A 101 -3.66 -8.66 27.66
CA ALA A 101 -2.61 -8.77 28.65
C ALA A 101 -1.52 -7.71 28.44
N GLU A 102 -1.08 -7.48 27.19
CA GLU A 102 -0.11 -6.43 26.87
C GLU A 102 -0.67 -5.03 27.16
N LEU A 103 -1.95 -4.78 26.86
CA LEU A 103 -2.64 -3.52 27.17
C LEU A 103 -2.56 -3.16 28.67
N LYS A 104 -2.70 -4.15 29.54
CA LYS A 104 -2.62 -3.99 31.01
C LYS A 104 -1.21 -3.71 31.50
N ARG A 105 -0.18 -4.11 30.75
CA ARG A 105 1.23 -3.87 31.07
C ARG A 105 1.68 -2.46 30.67
N LEU A 106 0.98 -1.83 29.73
CA LEU A 106 1.27 -0.47 29.32
C LEU A 106 0.93 0.53 30.43
N PRO A 107 1.79 1.54 30.67
CA PRO A 107 1.52 2.59 31.64
C PRO A 107 0.25 3.35 31.27
N ARG A 108 -0.47 3.81 32.30
CA ARG A 108 -1.81 4.41 32.14
C ARG A 108 -1.77 5.80 31.54
#